data_AF-S9PIR5-F1
#
_entry.id   AF-S9PIR5-F1
#
_cell.length_a   1.000
_cell.length_b   1.000
_cell.length_c   1.000
_cell.angle_alpha   90.00
_cell.angle_beta   90.00
_cell.angle_gamma   90.00
#
_symmetry.space_group_name_H-M   'P 1'
#
loop_
_entity.id
_entity.type
_entity.pdbx_description
1 polymer ?
#
loop_
_entity_poly.entity_id
_entity_poly.type
_entity_poly.pdbx_seq_one_letter_code
_entity_poly.pdbx_strand_id
1 'polypeptide(L)'
;MSSADWEAAASDAVASVVAALSGYGVAEDDTDRIRFVRAALHGFVDLERSGGFALPASVDESFAFLIDALDATLRALHTKR
;
A
#
# COMPACT_ATOMS: atom_id res chain seq x y z
N MET A 1 14.17 4.08 -20.34
CA MET A 1 14.54 3.50 -19.03
C MET A 1 15.15 2.14 -19.26
N SER A 2 16.30 1.90 -18.64
CA SER A 2 17.01 0.63 -18.59
C SER A 2 16.33 -0.36 -17.61
N SER A 3 16.68 -1.65 -17.65
CA SER A 3 16.22 -2.62 -16.63
C SER A 3 16.60 -2.17 -15.22
N ALA A 4 17.81 -1.61 -15.07
CA ALA A 4 18.30 -1.10 -13.79
C ALA A 4 17.47 0.10 -13.30
N ASP A 5 16.99 0.96 -14.21
CA ASP A 5 16.13 2.10 -13.82
C ASP A 5 14.78 1.62 -13.28
N TRP A 6 14.22 0.54 -13.84
CA TRP A 6 12.95 -0.05 -13.39
C TRP A 6 13.10 -0.76 -12.04
N GLU A 7 14.22 -1.48 -11.85
CA GLU A 7 14.54 -2.15 -10.59
C GLU A 7 14.73 -1.14 -9.45
N ALA A 8 15.44 -0.04 -9.72
CA ALA A 8 15.60 1.06 -8.75
C ALA A 8 14.26 1.68 -8.37
N ALA A 9 13.41 2.01 -9.35
CA ALA A 9 12.08 2.58 -9.08
C ALA A 9 11.18 1.61 -8.30
N ALA A 10 11.25 0.32 -8.57
CA ALA A 10 10.51 -0.70 -7.83
C ALA A 10 11.02 -0.80 -6.38
N SER A 11 12.33 -0.71 -6.16
CA SER A 11 12.94 -0.72 -4.83
C SER A 11 12.52 0.50 -4.01
N ASP A 12 12.54 1.70 -4.60
CA ASP A 12 12.15 2.95 -3.95
C ASP A 12 10.69 2.94 -3.50
N ALA A 13 9.80 2.36 -4.33
CA ALA A 13 8.39 2.19 -3.98
C ALA A 13 8.22 1.27 -2.76
N VAL A 14 9.00 0.19 -2.67
CA VAL A 14 8.98 -0.72 -1.51
C VAL A 14 9.54 -0.02 -0.27
N ALA A 15 10.67 0.69 -0.40
CA ALA A 15 11.31 1.41 0.69
C ALA A 15 10.35 2.47 1.28
N SER A 16 9.59 3.16 0.43
CA SER A 16 8.57 4.13 0.86
C SER A 16 7.48 3.49 1.72
N VAL A 17 6.99 2.31 1.34
CA VAL A 17 5.98 1.56 2.12
C VAL A 17 6.55 1.10 3.45
N VAL A 18 7.77 0.55 3.46
CA VAL A 18 8.45 0.10 4.69
C VAL A 18 8.67 1.28 5.65
N ALA A 19 9.11 2.43 5.13
CA ALA A 19 9.28 3.65 5.90
C ALA A 19 7.97 4.12 6.54
N ALA A 20 6.85 4.09 5.80
CA ALA A 20 5.53 4.43 6.36
C ALA A 20 5.09 3.44 7.46
N LEU A 21 5.39 2.16 7.30
CA LEU A 21 5.06 1.11 8.26
C LEU A 21 5.82 1.22 9.59
N SER A 22 7.00 1.84 9.58
CA SER A 22 7.76 2.12 10.82
C SER A 22 6.97 2.97 11.83
N GLY A 23 6.12 3.88 11.35
CA GLY A 23 5.23 4.69 12.19
C GLY A 23 4.15 3.89 12.94
N TYR A 24 3.89 2.65 12.49
CA TYR A 24 2.96 1.72 13.13
C TYR A 24 3.67 0.68 14.02
N GLY A 25 4.98 0.81 14.22
CA GLY A 25 5.79 -0.15 14.99
C GLY A 25 5.95 -1.51 14.28
N VAL A 26 5.74 -1.56 12.97
CA VAL A 26 5.96 -2.76 12.15
C VAL A 26 7.46 -2.90 11.89
N ALA A 27 8.01 -4.09 12.18
CA ALA A 27 9.41 -4.38 11.93
C ALA A 27 9.70 -4.50 10.43
N GLU A 28 10.91 -4.13 10.00
CA GLU A 28 11.31 -4.18 8.59
C GLU A 28 11.28 -5.59 7.98
N ASP A 29 11.36 -6.62 8.82
CA ASP A 29 11.30 -8.03 8.43
C ASP A 29 9.87 -8.64 8.51
N ASP A 30 8.86 -7.85 8.91
CA ASP A 30 7.45 -8.25 8.94
C ASP A 30 6.86 -8.31 7.51
N THR A 31 7.27 -9.35 6.82
CA THR A 31 6.98 -9.59 5.40
C THR A 31 5.48 -9.63 5.13
N ASP A 32 4.68 -10.16 6.06
CA ASP A 32 3.25 -10.31 5.87
C ASP A 32 2.53 -8.96 5.93
N ARG A 33 2.87 -8.10 6.90
CA ARG A 33 2.30 -6.74 6.95
C ARG A 33 2.75 -5.89 5.77
N ILE A 34 4.01 -5.99 5.35
CA ILE A 34 4.53 -5.31 4.16
C ILE A 34 3.77 -5.77 2.90
N ARG A 35 3.60 -7.09 2.72
CA ARG A 35 2.86 -7.65 1.58
C ARG A 35 1.40 -7.25 1.59
N PHE A 36 0.76 -7.22 2.76
CA PHE A 36 -0.63 -6.78 2.92
C PHE A 36 -0.84 -5.36 2.37
N VAL A 37 -0.07 -4.38 2.85
CA VAL A 37 -0.20 -2.98 2.41
C VAL A 37 0.13 -2.85 0.93
N ARG A 38 1.21 -3.49 0.46
CA ARG A 38 1.60 -3.43 -0.95
C ARG A 38 0.55 -4.04 -1.87
N ALA A 39 -0.04 -5.17 -1.51
CA ALA A 39 -1.08 -5.82 -2.31
C ALA A 39 -2.33 -4.93 -2.42
N ALA A 40 -2.74 -4.31 -1.32
CA ALA A 40 -3.89 -3.41 -1.29
C ALA A 40 -3.67 -2.18 -2.20
N LEU A 41 -2.54 -1.48 -2.06
CA LEU A 41 -2.21 -0.33 -2.90
C LEU A 41 -2.04 -0.71 -4.37
N HIS A 42 -1.34 -1.81 -4.65
CA HIS A 42 -1.11 -2.27 -6.01
C HIS A 42 -2.42 -2.65 -6.70
N GLY A 43 -3.29 -3.41 -6.03
CA GLY A 43 -4.59 -3.79 -6.58
C GLY A 43 -5.49 -2.59 -6.84
N PHE A 44 -5.48 -1.58 -5.96
CA PHE A 44 -6.25 -0.35 -6.18
C PHE A 44 -5.78 0.40 -7.43
N VAL A 45 -4.47 0.62 -7.56
CA VAL A 45 -3.87 1.32 -8.71
C VAL A 45 -4.06 0.54 -10.01
N ASP A 46 -3.98 -0.79 -9.98
CA ASP A 46 -4.23 -1.63 -11.15
C ASP A 46 -5.69 -1.55 -11.63
N LEU A 47 -6.64 -1.56 -10.69
CA LEU A 47 -8.06 -1.34 -10.99
C LEU A 47 -8.32 0.07 -11.55
N GLU A 48 -7.72 1.11 -10.97
CA GLU A 48 -7.84 2.47 -11.48
C GLU A 48 -7.32 2.58 -12.92
N ARG A 49 -6.09 2.11 -13.15
CA ARG A 49 -5.41 2.19 -14.46
C ARG A 49 -6.14 1.42 -15.56
N SER A 50 -6.77 0.31 -15.21
CA SER A 50 -7.55 -0.50 -16.14
C SER A 50 -8.99 -0.03 -16.31
N GLY A 51 -9.43 1.01 -15.59
CA GLY A 51 -10.83 1.46 -15.59
C GLY A 51 -11.79 0.47 -14.92
N GLY A 52 -11.27 -0.40 -14.05
CA GLY A 52 -11.98 -1.54 -13.46
C GLY A 52 -13.04 -1.21 -12.40
N PHE A 53 -13.15 0.05 -11.94
CA PHE A 53 -14.13 0.41 -10.90
C PHE A 53 -15.57 0.45 -11.41
N ALA A 54 -15.79 0.81 -12.68
CA ALA A 54 -17.08 0.74 -13.41
C ALA A 54 -18.34 1.40 -12.77
N LEU A 55 -18.25 1.91 -11.53
CA LEU A 55 -19.31 2.56 -10.77
C LEU A 55 -19.11 4.09 -10.76
N PRO A 56 -20.19 4.89 -10.65
CA PRO A 56 -20.11 6.35 -10.67
C PRO A 56 -19.71 6.92 -9.30
N ALA A 57 -18.64 6.39 -8.70
CA ALA A 57 -18.06 6.88 -7.45
C ALA A 57 -16.73 7.60 -7.71
N SER A 58 -16.36 8.52 -6.82
CA SER A 58 -15.06 9.18 -6.89
C SER A 58 -13.95 8.18 -6.55
N VAL A 59 -12.96 8.07 -7.46
CA VAL A 59 -11.76 7.24 -7.24
C VAL A 59 -10.94 7.81 -6.09
N ASP A 60 -10.82 9.14 -6.01
CA ASP A 60 -10.09 9.81 -4.91
C ASP A 60 -10.73 9.52 -3.55
N GLU A 61 -12.06 9.55 -3.45
CA GLU A 61 -12.75 9.19 -2.19
C GLU A 61 -12.56 7.72 -1.83
N SER A 62 -12.56 6.84 -2.83
CA SER A 62 -12.31 5.41 -2.64
C SER A 62 -10.87 5.14 -2.19
N PHE A 63 -9.91 5.92 -2.69
CA PHE A 63 -8.51 5.84 -2.28
C PHE A 63 -8.33 6.36 -0.85
N ALA A 64 -8.94 7.49 -0.50
CA ALA A 64 -8.93 8.01 0.86
C ALA A 64 -9.49 6.98 1.86
N PHE A 65 -10.62 6.35 1.51
CA PHE A 65 -11.19 5.26 2.30
C PHE A 65 -10.23 4.07 2.47
N LEU A 66 -9.53 3.65 1.40
CA LEU A 66 -8.52 2.59 1.49
C LEU A 66 -7.41 2.94 2.50
N ILE A 67 -6.91 4.19 2.46
CA ILE A 67 -5.86 4.65 3.37
C ILE A 67 -6.35 4.67 4.82
N ASP A 68 -7.55 5.20 5.08
CA ASP A 68 -8.14 5.23 6.41
C ASP A 68 -8.35 3.80 6.97
N ALA A 69 -8.80 2.87 6.12
CA ALA A 69 -8.98 1.47 6.51
C ALA A 69 -7.64 0.78 6.83
N LEU A 70 -6.59 1.06 6.05
CA LEU A 70 -5.24 0.55 6.31
C LEU A 70 -4.66 1.12 7.62
N ASP A 71 -4.77 2.43 7.86
CA ASP A 71 -4.33 3.07 9.11
C ASP A 71 -5.02 2.44 10.33
N ALA A 72 -6.36 2.35 10.30
CA ALA A 72 -7.14 1.74 11.38
C ALA A 72 -6.74 0.28 11.63
N THR A 73 -6.55 -0.52 10.57
CA THR A 73 -6.15 -1.92 10.67
C THR A 73 -4.76 -2.07 11.27
N LEU A 74 -3.78 -1.31 10.79
CA LEU A 74 -2.40 -1.36 11.28
C LEU A 74 -2.31 -0.95 12.75
N ARG A 75 -3.07 0.08 13.17
CA ARG A 75 -3.18 0.47 14.59
C ARG A 75 -3.78 -0.64 15.45
N ALA A 76 -4.82 -1.32 14.97
CA ALA A 76 -5.49 -2.39 15.72
C ALA A 76 -4.62 -3.67 15.83
N LEU A 77 -3.82 -3.97 14.79
CA LEU A 77 -2.89 -5.11 14.80
C LEU A 77 -1.68 -4.88 15.70
N HIS A 78 -1.35 -3.64 16.05
CA HIS A 78 -0.32 -3.32 17.03
C HIS A 78 -0.75 -3.67 18.47
N THR A 79 -2.03 -3.55 18.80
CA THR A 79 -2.58 -3.74 20.16
C THR A 79 -2.82 -5.20 20.55
N LYS A 80 -2.71 -6.15 19.61
CA LYS A 80 -2.87 -7.57 19.87
C LYS A 80 -1.51 -8.20 20.21
N ARG A 81 -1.14 -8.14 21.49
CA ARG A 81 -0.12 -9.01 22.11
C ARG A 81 -0.78 -9.90 23.15
#